data_AF-A0A7C1EKZ9-F1
#
_entry.id   AF-A0A7C1EKZ9-F1
#
_cell.length_a   1.000
_cell.length_b   1.000
_cell.length_c   1.000
_cell.angle_alpha   90.00
_cell.angle_beta   90.00
_cell.angle_gamma   90.00
#
_symmetry.space_group_name_H-M   'P 1'
#
loop_
_entity.id
_entity.type
_entity.pdbx_description
1 polymer ?
#
loop_
_entity_poly.entity_id
_entity_poly.type
_entity_poly.pdbx_seq_one_letter_code
_entity_poly.pdbx_strand_id
1 'polypeptide(L)'
;MADKPILLDTNVLIATAPSHIQAHELLEKLWAARVELWISRQIVRESIAVVSRQQTFSQPQVTERLLDLLNTIPLGGGQIHDANLVATMLVYGIPQLLTYNAPDFARFSTLITVLTEQEIVL
;
A
#
# COMPACT_ATOMS: atom_id res chain seq x y z
N MET A 1 -3.53 1.61 -20.11
CA MET A 1 -3.99 0.84 -18.93
C MET A 1 -4.38 1.87 -17.90
N ALA A 2 -5.66 2.23 -17.81
CA ALA A 2 -6.13 3.31 -16.94
C ALA A 2 -7.60 3.03 -16.60
N ASP A 3 -7.89 2.82 -15.31
CA ASP A 3 -9.21 2.96 -14.63
C ASP A 3 -9.28 2.27 -13.26
N LYS A 4 -8.21 1.58 -12.81
CA LYS A 4 -8.18 0.94 -11.49
C LYS A 4 -7.41 1.81 -10.49
N PRO A 5 -7.94 2.04 -9.27
CA PRO A 5 -7.23 2.77 -8.25
C PRO A 5 -5.98 2.00 -7.81
N ILE A 6 -4.90 2.74 -7.52
CA ILE A 6 -3.62 2.19 -7.06
C ILE A 6 -3.39 2.65 -5.61
N LEU A 7 -3.16 1.70 -4.70
CA LEU A 7 -2.70 1.99 -3.36
C LEU A 7 -1.17 2.11 -3.38
N LEU A 8 -0.64 3.21 -2.87
CA LEU A 8 0.79 3.40 -2.65
C LEU A 8 1.20 2.74 -1.33
N ASP A 9 2.34 2.06 -1.30
CA ASP A 9 2.98 1.58 -0.07
C ASP A 9 3.85 2.68 0.58
N THR A 10 4.04 2.62 1.90
CA THR A 10 4.80 3.58 2.72
C THR A 10 6.21 3.81 2.16
N ASN A 11 6.87 2.77 1.63
CA ASN A 11 8.22 2.88 1.08
C ASN A 11 8.29 3.74 -0.19
N VAL A 12 7.20 3.87 -0.94
CA VAL A 12 7.12 4.76 -2.12
C VAL A 12 7.04 6.22 -1.69
N LEU A 13 6.34 6.50 -0.58
CA LEU A 13 6.22 7.85 -0.05
C LEU A 13 7.47 8.29 0.72
N ILE A 14 8.13 7.41 1.48
CA ILE A 14 9.40 7.70 2.17
C ILE A 14 10.53 7.92 1.15
N ALA A 15 10.45 7.28 -0.03
CA ALA A 15 11.30 7.57 -1.17
C ALA A 15 10.98 8.95 -1.83
N THR A 16 10.16 9.81 -1.26
CA THR A 16 10.10 11.24 -1.64
C THR A 16 11.01 12.12 -0.76
N ALA A 17 11.74 11.52 0.19
CA ALA A 17 12.89 12.17 0.80
C ALA A 17 13.90 12.58 -0.29
N PRO A 18 14.66 13.69 -0.13
CA PRO A 18 15.43 14.33 -1.22
C PRO A 18 16.44 13.46 -2.00
N SER A 19 16.67 12.22 -1.56
CA SER A 19 17.61 11.24 -2.12
C SER A 19 17.04 10.29 -3.17
N HIS A 20 15.74 10.35 -3.51
CA HIS A 20 15.10 9.34 -4.37
C HIS A 20 14.33 9.97 -5.56
N ILE A 21 15.09 10.42 -6.57
CA ILE A 21 14.58 11.09 -7.78
C ILE A 21 13.54 10.24 -8.55
N GLN A 22 13.71 8.92 -8.58
CA GLN A 22 12.83 7.98 -9.31
C GLN A 22 11.39 7.95 -8.80
N ALA A 23 11.17 8.01 -7.48
CA ALA A 23 9.81 8.02 -6.92
C ALA A 23 9.06 9.30 -7.30
N HIS A 24 9.76 10.44 -7.35
CA HIS A 24 9.17 11.70 -7.74
C HIS A 24 8.74 11.70 -9.22
N GLU A 25 9.58 11.20 -10.12
CA GLU A 25 9.24 11.07 -11.54
C GLU A 25 8.06 10.11 -11.78
N LEU A 26 7.97 9.02 -11.02
CA LEU A 26 6.85 8.08 -11.10
C LEU A 26 5.53 8.72 -10.65
N LEU A 27 5.54 9.47 -9.54
CA LEU A 27 4.37 10.19 -9.05
C LEU A 27 3.91 11.27 -10.05
N GLU A 28 4.84 12.02 -10.63
CA GLU A 28 4.54 13.01 -11.69
C GLU A 28 3.90 12.35 -12.92
N LYS A 29 4.43 11.20 -13.37
CA LYS A 29 3.83 10.44 -14.48
C LYS A 29 2.43 9.96 -14.15
N LEU A 30 2.21 9.39 -12.97
CA LEU A 30 0.89 8.90 -12.53
C LEU A 30 -0.13 10.03 -12.39
N TRP A 31 0.31 11.19 -11.88
CA TRP A 31 -0.50 12.40 -11.78
C TRP A 31 -0.90 12.92 -13.16
N ALA A 32 0.07 13.02 -14.09
CA ALA A 32 -0.19 13.44 -15.47
C ALA A 32 -1.17 12.49 -16.19
N ALA A 33 -1.10 11.20 -15.90
CA ALA A 33 -1.99 10.18 -16.43
C ALA A 33 -3.37 10.12 -15.75
N ARG A 34 -3.65 10.98 -14.76
CA ARG A 34 -4.90 11.01 -13.96
C ARG A 34 -5.26 9.67 -13.32
N VAL A 35 -4.25 8.91 -12.90
CA VAL A 35 -4.48 7.67 -12.16
C VAL A 35 -4.98 8.01 -10.75
N GLU A 36 -6.03 7.33 -10.30
CA GLU A 36 -6.55 7.51 -8.95
C GLU A 36 -5.59 6.87 -7.94
N LEU A 37 -4.90 7.72 -7.16
CA LEU A 37 -3.92 7.30 -6.18
C LEU A 37 -4.52 7.32 -4.78
N TRP A 38 -4.38 6.21 -4.07
CA TRP A 38 -4.80 6.05 -2.68
C TRP A 38 -3.57 5.89 -1.79
N ILE A 39 -3.66 6.43 -0.57
CA ILE A 39 -2.66 6.23 0.49
C ILE A 39 -3.31 5.52 1.66
N SER A 40 -2.61 4.55 2.26
CA SER A 40 -3.12 3.86 3.45
C SER A 40 -3.07 4.75 4.70
N ARG A 41 -3.99 4.55 5.64
CA ARG A 41 -3.93 5.20 6.96
C ARG A 41 -2.66 4.86 7.74
N GLN A 42 -1.95 3.79 7.40
CA GLN A 42 -0.64 3.46 7.95
C GLN A 42 0.47 4.43 7.46
N ILE A 43 0.36 4.93 6.23
CA ILE A 43 1.23 5.96 5.65
C ILE A 43 0.99 7.29 6.35
N VAL A 44 -0.29 7.65 6.51
CA VAL A 44 -0.69 8.78 7.33
C VAL A 44 -0.19 8.60 8.76
N ARG A 45 -0.23 7.39 9.34
CA ARG A 45 0.26 7.10 10.69
C ARG A 45 1.77 7.26 10.81
N GLU A 46 2.60 6.88 9.84
CA GLU A 46 4.05 7.07 9.93
C GLU A 46 4.44 8.55 9.74
N SER A 47 3.84 9.25 8.79
CA SER A 47 4.03 10.70 8.63
C SER A 47 3.52 11.48 9.85
N ILE A 48 2.34 11.13 10.37
CA ILE A 48 1.76 11.73 11.58
C ILE A 48 2.48 11.27 12.84
N ALA A 49 3.04 10.07 12.95
CA ALA A 49 3.80 9.63 14.12
C ALA A 49 5.18 10.30 14.21
N VAL A 50 5.79 10.59 13.05
CA VAL A 50 6.97 11.47 12.95
C VAL A 50 6.61 12.91 13.36
N VAL A 51 5.37 13.35 13.13
CA VAL A 51 4.93 14.74 13.34
C VAL A 51 4.14 14.99 14.64
N SER A 52 3.52 13.96 15.24
CA SER A 52 2.62 14.09 16.39
C SER A 52 2.33 12.75 17.07
N ARG A 53 2.57 12.68 18.38
CA ARG A 53 2.16 11.54 19.21
C ARG A 53 0.64 11.61 19.44
N GLN A 54 -0.18 10.76 18.80
CA GLN A 54 -1.43 10.19 19.34
C GLN A 54 -2.12 9.16 18.40
N GLN A 55 -2.01 7.89 18.83
CA GLN A 55 -2.83 6.67 18.69
C GLN A 55 -3.68 6.29 17.45
N THR A 56 -3.52 5.00 17.13
CA THR A 56 -4.21 4.04 16.25
C THR A 56 -5.72 4.24 16.08
N PHE A 57 -6.18 4.36 14.83
CA PHE A 57 -7.52 3.87 14.47
C PHE A 57 -7.35 2.60 13.65
N SER A 58 -8.04 1.53 14.03
CA SER A 58 -8.30 0.40 13.14
C SER A 58 -9.80 0.44 12.94
N GLN A 59 -10.26 0.57 11.69
CA GLN A 59 -11.70 0.51 11.44
C GLN A 59 -12.16 -0.95 11.62
N PRO A 60 -13.31 -1.22 12.27
CA PRO A 60 -13.75 -2.58 12.59
C PRO A 60 -13.74 -3.53 11.38
N GLN A 61 -14.18 -3.06 10.21
CA GLN A 61 -14.23 -3.85 8.97
C GLN A 61 -12.84 -4.29 8.47
N VAL A 62 -11.83 -3.41 8.63
CA VAL A 62 -10.44 -3.75 8.28
C VAL A 62 -9.87 -4.74 9.29
N THR A 63 -10.21 -4.60 10.56
CA THR A 63 -9.82 -5.56 11.61
C THR A 63 -10.43 -6.94 11.36
N GLU A 64 -11.73 -7.02 11.05
CA GLU A 64 -12.38 -8.28 10.68
C GLU A 64 -11.70 -8.91 9.47
N ARG A 65 -11.45 -8.14 8.41
CA ARG A 65 -10.78 -8.66 7.21
C ARG A 65 -9.35 -9.10 7.47
N LEU A 66 -8.62 -8.43 8.35
CA LEU A 66 -7.30 -8.84 8.79
C LEU A 66 -7.35 -10.17 9.55
N LEU A 67 -8.33 -10.36 10.44
CA LEU A 67 -8.50 -11.61 11.18
C LEU A 67 -8.79 -12.77 10.22
N ASP A 68 -9.60 -12.56 9.19
CA ASP A 68 -9.82 -13.56 8.14
C ASP A 68 -8.51 -13.94 7.42
N LEU A 69 -7.68 -12.94 7.08
CA LEU A 69 -6.39 -13.17 6.43
C LEU A 69 -5.43 -13.96 7.34
N LEU A 70 -5.39 -13.63 8.63
CA LEU A 70 -4.58 -14.35 9.64
C LEU A 70 -5.03 -15.80 9.81
N ASN A 71 -6.32 -16.09 9.65
CA ASN A 71 -6.85 -17.46 9.73
C ASN A 71 -6.62 -18.27 8.45
N THR A 72 -6.48 -17.60 7.30
CA THR A 72 -6.37 -18.27 5.99
C THR A 72 -4.94 -18.40 5.50
N ILE A 73 -4.02 -17.54 5.96
CA ILE A 73 -2.62 -17.51 5.55
C ILE A 73 -1.75 -17.53 6.80
N PRO A 74 -0.81 -18.48 6.95
CA PRO A 74 0.16 -18.45 8.05
C PRO A 74 1.04 -17.21 7.92
N LEU A 75 0.97 -16.32 8.92
CA LEU A 75 1.70 -15.06 8.97
C LEU A 75 2.60 -15.02 10.20
N GLY A 76 3.89 -14.70 10.00
CA GLY A 76 4.83 -14.39 11.09
C GLY A 76 4.71 -12.93 11.53
N GLY A 77 5.31 -12.58 12.68
CA GLY A 77 5.16 -11.25 13.30
C GLY A 77 5.47 -10.05 12.39
N GLY A 78 6.44 -10.17 11.46
CA GLY A 78 6.74 -9.12 10.48
C GLY A 78 5.68 -8.95 9.38
N GLN A 79 4.89 -9.98 9.09
CA GLN A 79 3.97 -10.05 7.94
C GLN A 79 2.54 -9.59 8.28
N ILE A 80 2.28 -9.26 9.55
CA ILE A 80 0.98 -8.75 10.02
C ILE A 80 0.71 -7.36 9.42
N HIS A 81 1.77 -6.56 9.20
CA HIS A 81 1.63 -5.24 8.57
C HIS A 81 1.21 -5.34 7.11
N ASP A 82 1.83 -6.23 6.34
CA ASP A 82 1.48 -6.48 4.94
C ASP A 82 0.04 -7.00 4.84
N ALA A 83 -0.36 -7.91 5.73
CA ALA A 83 -1.73 -8.42 5.79
C ALA A 83 -2.74 -7.32 6.11
N ASN A 84 -2.40 -6.36 6.99
CA ASN A 84 -3.26 -5.23 7.30
C ASN A 84 -3.41 -4.27 6.11
N LEU A 85 -2.35 -4.10 5.30
CA LEU A 85 -2.39 -3.33 4.07
C LEU A 85 -3.32 -4.00 3.03
N VAL A 86 -3.17 -5.32 2.86
CA VAL A 86 -4.05 -6.12 1.97
C VAL A 86 -5.50 -6.12 2.45
N ALA A 87 -5.74 -6.23 3.77
CA ALA A 87 -7.08 -6.10 4.33
C ALA A 87 -7.72 -4.75 3.98
N THR A 88 -6.94 -3.67 4.07
CA THR A 88 -7.39 -2.32 3.68
C THR A 88 -7.74 -2.28 2.19
N MET A 89 -6.87 -2.80 1.32
CA MET A 89 -7.13 -2.88 -0.13
C MET A 89 -8.44 -3.60 -0.44
N LEU A 90 -8.68 -4.74 0.22
CA LEU A 90 -9.89 -5.53 0.02
C LEU A 90 -11.17 -4.82 0.50
N VAL A 91 -11.11 -4.12 1.64
CA VAL A 91 -12.25 -3.37 2.18
C VAL A 91 -12.64 -2.20 1.29
N TYR A 92 -11.66 -1.48 0.72
CA TYR A 92 -11.90 -0.30 -0.11
C TYR A 92 -11.96 -0.61 -1.61
N GLY A 93 -11.85 -1.89 -2.01
CA GLY A 93 -11.93 -2.29 -3.41
C GLY A 93 -10.77 -1.78 -4.27
N ILE A 94 -9.57 -1.65 -3.69
CA ILE A 94 -8.37 -1.19 -4.39
C ILE A 94 -7.57 -2.40 -4.84
N PRO A 95 -7.54 -2.74 -6.14
CA PRO A 95 -7.01 -4.02 -6.60
C PRO A 95 -5.50 -4.02 -6.82
N GLN A 96 -4.86 -2.85 -6.85
CA GLN A 96 -3.46 -2.69 -7.24
C GLN A 96 -2.63 -2.07 -6.11
N LEU A 97 -1.49 -2.68 -5.79
CA LEU A 97 -0.51 -2.19 -4.83
C LEU A 97 0.77 -1.81 -5.56
N LEU A 98 1.22 -0.57 -5.43
CA LEU A 98 2.55 -0.16 -5.86
C LEU A 98 3.51 -0.16 -4.66
N THR A 99 4.54 -1.00 -4.72
CA THR A 99 5.52 -1.15 -3.63
C THR A 99 6.92 -1.45 -4.19
N TYR A 100 7.95 -1.04 -3.44
CA TYR A 100 9.33 -1.46 -3.70
C TYR A 100 9.68 -2.84 -3.11
N ASN A 101 8.81 -3.38 -2.25
CA ASN A 101 9.01 -4.66 -1.57
C ASN A 101 8.07 -5.74 -2.12
N ALA A 102 7.90 -5.80 -3.44
CA ALA A 102 6.98 -6.74 -4.09
C ALA A 102 7.11 -8.22 -3.63
N PRO A 103 8.31 -8.77 -3.33
CA PRO A 103 8.45 -10.13 -2.83
C PRO A 103 7.70 -10.42 -1.52
N ASP A 104 7.55 -9.43 -0.64
CA ASP A 104 6.87 -9.60 0.66
C ASP A 104 5.36 -9.89 0.47
N PHE A 105 4.81 -9.42 -0.66
CA PHE A 105 3.41 -9.58 -1.02
C PHE A 105 3.10 -10.81 -1.89
N ALA A 106 4.10 -11.64 -2.23
CA ALA A 106 3.91 -12.78 -3.14
C ALA A 106 2.79 -13.75 -2.69
N ARG A 107 2.62 -13.92 -1.38
CA ARG A 107 1.56 -14.76 -0.78
C ARG A 107 0.14 -14.23 -0.97
N PHE A 108 -0.01 -12.95 -1.31
CA PHE A 108 -1.29 -12.28 -1.53
C PHE A 108 -1.60 -12.09 -3.02
N SER A 109 -0.79 -12.67 -3.92
CA SER A 109 -0.91 -12.55 -5.38
C SER A 109 -2.25 -13.03 -5.95
N THR A 110 -2.99 -13.86 -5.22
CA THR A 110 -4.35 -14.29 -5.57
C THR A 110 -5.44 -13.28 -5.18
N LEU A 111 -5.10 -12.31 -4.33
CA LEU A 111 -6.04 -11.33 -3.76
C LEU A 111 -5.87 -9.94 -4.37
N ILE A 112 -4.64 -9.57 -4.72
CA ILE A 112 -4.28 -8.25 -5.23
C ILE A 112 -3.25 -8.36 -6.35
N THR A 113 -3.15 -7.33 -7.20
CA THR A 113 -2.07 -7.18 -8.16
C THR A 113 -0.98 -6.30 -7.56
N VAL A 114 0.24 -6.83 -7.50
CA VAL A 114 1.42 -6.08 -7.06
C VAL A 114 2.11 -5.51 -8.29
N LEU A 115 2.38 -4.21 -8.27
CA LEU A 115 3.06 -3.47 -9.33
C LEU A 115 4.41 -2.97 -8.82
N THR A 116 5.43 -3.10 -9.67
CA THR A 116 6.72 -2.43 -9.54
C THR A 116 6.76 -1.20 -10.45
N GLU A 117 7.72 -0.30 -10.21
CA GLU A 117 7.93 0.90 -11.05
C GLU A 117 8.08 0.58 -12.54
N GLN A 118 8.74 -0.54 -12.86
CA GLN A 118 9.03 -0.95 -14.24
C GLN A 118 7.77 -1.45 -14.98
N GLU A 119 6.75 -1.88 -14.25
CA GLU A 119 5.51 -2.45 -14.79
C GLU A 119 4.44 -1.38 -15.03
N ILE A 120 4.67 -0.15 -14.54
CA ILE A 120 3.81 1.00 -14.80
C ILE A 120 4.11 1.54 -16.20
N VAL A 121 3.35 1.05 -17.18
CA VAL A 121 3.35 1.57 -18.56
C VAL A 121 2.20 2.57 -18.70
N LEU A 122 2.53 3.86 -18.66
CA LEU A 122 1.61 4.99 -18.75
C LEU A 122 1.58 5.58 -20.17
#